data_AF-A0A950ZVM9-F1
#
_entry.id   AF-A0A950ZVM9-F1
#
_cell.length_a   1.000
_cell.length_b   1.000
_cell.length_c   1.000
_cell.angle_alpha   90.00
_cell.angle_beta   90.00
_cell.angle_gamma   90.00
#
_symmetry.space_group_name_H-M   'P 1'
#
loop_
_entity.id
_entity.type
_entity.pdbx_description
1 polymer ?
#
loop_
_entity_poly.entity_id
_entity_poly.type
_entity_poly.pdbx_seq_one_letter_code
_entity_poly.pdbx_strand_id
1 'polypeptide(L)'
;MRFSVGDLRFNATVTDSATITSERTSAALRRLTIQFRAQKTEMHAQALEAALLRRTGGVFSLTDQGDPEAGWRIVDSGCTYIGAEPWGINHHTWSLEQVERIHCTLLRIGSLELTPYDYAEQSSDDGSLVLVARCILSTEALEAVRGLDGAFGVVRVGVSDAPRRMLLDDYVWGPASSQNRSIGVVVRCEDFRQPRVTLTASDVPVERVMLRRLLDPEQRHAARQVDDIDAWPL
;
A
#
# COMPACT_ATOMS: atom_id res chain seq x y z
N MET A 1 -25.71 -1.70 -11.58
CA MET A 1 -24.56 -2.52 -11.14
C MET A 1 -24.79 -2.98 -9.71
N ARG A 2 -24.35 -4.19 -9.33
CA ARG A 2 -24.48 -4.71 -7.97
C ARG A 2 -23.22 -4.44 -7.15
N PHE A 3 -23.41 -4.06 -5.90
CA PHE A 3 -22.34 -3.82 -4.94
C PHE A 3 -22.59 -4.56 -3.63
N SER A 4 -21.51 -4.90 -2.92
CA SER A 4 -21.53 -5.34 -1.52
C SER A 4 -20.58 -4.53 -0.65
N VAL A 5 -21.00 -4.31 0.60
CA VAL A 5 -20.21 -3.66 1.66
C VAL A 5 -20.54 -4.32 3.00
N GLY A 6 -19.64 -5.16 3.51
CA GLY A 6 -20.00 -6.03 4.66
C GLY A 6 -21.20 -6.90 4.30
N ASP A 7 -22.25 -6.85 5.13
CA ASP A 7 -23.49 -7.60 4.90
C ASP A 7 -24.48 -6.88 3.97
N LEU A 8 -24.25 -5.58 3.69
CA LEU A 8 -25.10 -4.79 2.83
C LEU A 8 -24.86 -5.15 1.35
N ARG A 9 -25.92 -5.56 0.64
CA ARG A 9 -25.92 -5.77 -0.82
C ARG A 9 -26.99 -4.92 -1.47
N PHE A 10 -26.63 -4.21 -2.54
CA PHE A 10 -27.54 -3.27 -3.19
C PHE A 10 -27.26 -3.10 -4.68
N ASN A 11 -28.30 -2.63 -5.39
CA ASN A 11 -28.19 -2.19 -6.76
C ASN A 11 -27.94 -0.68 -6.78
N ALA A 12 -26.96 -0.25 -7.56
CA ALA A 12 -26.67 1.15 -7.79
C ALA A 12 -26.61 1.49 -9.27
N THR A 13 -26.97 2.73 -9.59
CA THR A 13 -26.80 3.33 -10.91
C THR A 13 -25.48 4.08 -10.93
N VAL A 14 -24.64 3.82 -11.94
CA VAL A 14 -23.42 4.61 -12.16
C VAL A 14 -23.84 5.89 -12.88
N THR A 15 -23.56 7.03 -12.26
CA THR A 15 -23.93 8.36 -12.77
C THR A 15 -22.76 9.08 -13.42
N ASP A 16 -21.53 8.75 -13.00
CA ASP A 16 -20.30 9.26 -13.59
C ASP A 16 -19.20 8.19 -13.51
N SER A 17 -18.29 8.21 -14.48
CA SER A 17 -17.13 7.32 -14.53
C SER A 17 -15.94 8.05 -15.11
N ALA A 18 -14.82 8.02 -14.39
CA ALA A 18 -13.57 8.60 -14.81
C ALA A 18 -12.43 7.60 -14.64
N THR A 19 -11.31 7.91 -15.28
CA THR A 19 -10.04 7.22 -15.07
C THR A 19 -9.09 8.17 -14.36
N ILE A 20 -8.47 7.71 -13.29
CA ILE A 20 -7.42 8.41 -12.56
C ILE A 20 -6.13 7.61 -12.66
N THR A 21 -5.00 8.29 -12.79
CA THR A 21 -3.70 7.62 -12.78
C THR A 21 -3.25 7.44 -11.33
N SER A 22 -2.96 6.20 -10.94
CA SER A 22 -2.39 5.92 -9.62
C SER A 22 -1.03 6.59 -9.46
N GLU A 23 -0.84 7.35 -8.39
CA GLU A 23 0.47 7.92 -8.06
C GLU A 23 1.49 6.83 -7.67
N ARG A 24 1.02 5.65 -7.27
CA ARG A 24 1.85 4.55 -6.76
C ARG A 24 2.36 3.62 -7.85
N THR A 25 1.50 3.28 -8.80
CA THR A 25 1.79 2.32 -9.89
C THR A 25 1.83 2.96 -11.28
N SER A 26 1.31 4.18 -11.43
CA SER A 26 0.93 4.76 -12.73
C SER A 26 -0.17 4.00 -13.48
N ALA A 27 -0.82 3.02 -12.85
CA ALA A 27 -1.94 2.30 -13.44
C ALA A 27 -3.16 3.21 -13.60
N ALA A 28 -3.93 2.96 -14.66
CA ALA A 28 -5.23 3.57 -14.87
C ALA A 28 -6.25 2.94 -13.92
N LEU A 29 -6.55 3.62 -12.82
CA LEU A 29 -7.59 3.24 -11.87
C LEU A 29 -8.92 3.89 -12.25
N ARG A 30 -10.02 3.23 -11.90
CA ARG A 30 -11.37 3.75 -12.14
C ARG A 30 -11.86 4.55 -10.95
N ARG A 31 -12.58 5.63 -11.24
CA ARG A 31 -13.40 6.38 -10.30
C ARG A 31 -14.85 6.35 -10.77
N LEU A 32 -15.77 6.06 -9.86
CA LEU A 32 -17.20 5.97 -10.15
C LEU A 32 -17.97 6.87 -9.19
N THR A 33 -19.00 7.56 -9.69
CA THR A 33 -20.05 8.12 -8.83
C THR A 33 -21.29 7.25 -8.97
N ILE A 34 -21.70 6.62 -7.88
CA ILE A 34 -22.86 5.73 -7.85
C ILE A 34 -24.00 6.32 -7.04
N GLN A 35 -25.23 5.99 -7.43
CA GLN A 35 -26.44 6.35 -6.72
C GLN A 35 -27.29 5.12 -6.42
N PHE A 36 -27.80 5.03 -5.20
CA PHE A 36 -28.70 3.95 -4.78
C PHE A 36 -29.71 4.43 -3.74
N ARG A 37 -30.76 3.63 -3.56
CA ARG A 37 -31.87 3.94 -2.65
C ARG A 37 -31.84 3.02 -1.45
N ALA A 38 -31.92 3.58 -0.25
CA ALA A 38 -32.10 2.86 0.99
C ALA A 38 -33.54 3.06 1.48
N GLN A 39 -34.37 2.03 1.27
CA GLN A 39 -35.80 2.06 1.61
C GLN A 39 -36.08 1.75 3.08
N LYS A 40 -35.18 1.02 3.75
CA LYS A 40 -35.32 0.64 5.16
C LYS A 40 -34.37 1.45 6.02
N THR A 41 -34.81 1.82 7.22
CA THR A 41 -34.00 2.57 8.20
C THR A 41 -32.68 1.87 8.51
N GLU A 42 -32.70 0.55 8.65
CA GLU A 42 -31.50 -0.26 8.87
C GLU A 42 -30.50 -0.16 7.70
N MET A 43 -30.99 -0.27 6.46
CA MET A 43 -30.15 -0.14 5.27
C MET A 43 -29.53 1.26 5.16
N HIS A 44 -30.29 2.30 5.53
CA HIS A 44 -29.79 3.67 5.59
C HIS A 44 -28.67 3.81 6.64
N ALA A 45 -28.87 3.28 7.85
CA ALA A 45 -27.86 3.30 8.91
C ALA A 45 -26.58 2.56 8.49
N GLN A 46 -26.71 1.37 7.90
CA GLN A 46 -25.56 0.61 7.36
C GLN A 46 -24.84 1.37 6.25
N ALA A 47 -25.56 2.07 5.38
CA ALA A 47 -24.94 2.89 4.34
C ALA A 47 -24.17 4.09 4.91
N LEU A 48 -24.68 4.74 5.95
CA LEU A 48 -23.97 5.82 6.64
C LEU A 48 -22.70 5.31 7.34
N GLU A 49 -22.80 4.19 8.05
CA GLU A 49 -21.65 3.56 8.71
C GLU A 49 -20.57 3.14 7.69
N ALA A 50 -20.99 2.49 6.59
CA ALA A 50 -20.11 2.11 5.50
C ALA A 50 -19.34 3.31 4.94
N ALA A 51 -20.03 4.43 4.69
CA ALA A 51 -19.42 5.65 4.18
C ALA A 51 -18.34 6.23 5.10
N LEU A 52 -18.47 6.04 6.42
CA LEU A 52 -17.48 6.45 7.41
C LEU A 52 -16.31 5.47 7.50
N LEU A 53 -16.58 4.16 7.51
CA LEU A 53 -15.56 3.14 7.82
C LEU A 53 -14.77 2.65 6.58
N ARG A 54 -15.34 2.75 5.37
CA ARG A 54 -14.76 2.12 4.16
C ARG A 54 -13.90 3.07 3.32
N ARG A 55 -13.19 3.99 3.99
CA ARG A 55 -12.24 4.94 3.36
C ARG A 55 -10.99 4.27 2.80
N THR A 56 -10.63 3.10 3.33
CA THR A 56 -9.44 2.32 2.90
C THR A 56 -9.80 1.16 1.96
N GLY A 57 -11.08 0.84 1.81
CA GLY A 57 -11.54 -0.25 0.94
C GLY A 57 -12.72 -1.02 1.53
N GLY A 58 -12.99 -2.20 0.94
CA GLY A 58 -14.02 -3.11 1.44
C GLY A 58 -15.42 -2.86 0.86
N VAL A 59 -15.51 -2.10 -0.23
CA VAL A 59 -16.66 -2.09 -1.13
C VAL A 59 -16.31 -2.95 -2.35
N PHE A 60 -17.22 -3.80 -2.81
CA PHE A 60 -16.98 -4.66 -3.98
C PHE A 60 -18.08 -4.49 -5.00
N SER A 61 -17.72 -4.36 -6.28
CA SER A 61 -18.66 -4.59 -7.36
C SER A 61 -18.79 -6.09 -7.61
N LEU A 62 -20.00 -6.55 -7.93
CA LEU A 62 -20.31 -7.97 -8.07
C LEU A 62 -20.65 -8.33 -9.53
N THR A 63 -20.22 -9.52 -9.94
CA THR A 63 -20.62 -10.14 -11.22
C THR A 63 -22.09 -10.57 -11.18
N ASP A 64 -22.59 -11.09 -12.31
CA ASP A 64 -23.95 -11.62 -12.36
C ASP A 64 -24.17 -12.84 -11.46
N GLN A 65 -23.10 -13.59 -11.18
CA GLN A 65 -23.11 -14.73 -10.24
C GLN A 65 -23.01 -14.28 -8.77
N GLY A 66 -22.74 -12.98 -8.52
CA GLY A 66 -22.58 -12.42 -7.18
C GLY A 66 -21.15 -12.47 -6.64
N ASP A 67 -20.17 -12.86 -7.46
CA ASP A 67 -18.76 -12.91 -7.07
C ASP A 67 -18.13 -11.51 -7.12
N PRO A 68 -17.19 -11.18 -6.21
CA PRO A 68 -16.46 -9.91 -6.26
C PRO A 68 -15.62 -9.76 -7.53
N GLU A 69 -15.90 -8.72 -8.31
CA GLU A 69 -15.19 -8.39 -9.55
C GLU A 69 -14.07 -7.37 -9.30
N ALA A 70 -14.37 -6.27 -8.60
CA ALA A 70 -13.42 -5.22 -8.29
C ALA A 70 -13.63 -4.66 -6.88
N GLY A 71 -12.53 -4.30 -6.22
CA GLY A 71 -12.55 -3.64 -4.91
C GLY A 71 -12.54 -2.12 -5.06
N TRP A 72 -13.22 -1.44 -4.14
CA TRP A 72 -13.44 0.00 -4.13
C TRP A 72 -13.34 0.54 -2.70
N ARG A 73 -12.96 1.82 -2.59
CA ARG A 73 -12.99 2.62 -1.36
C ARG A 73 -13.91 3.82 -1.54
N ILE A 74 -14.53 4.28 -0.46
CA ILE A 74 -15.44 5.43 -0.47
C ILE A 74 -14.62 6.71 -0.24
N VAL A 75 -14.58 7.58 -1.24
CA VAL A 75 -13.81 8.86 -1.18
C VAL A 75 -14.71 10.03 -0.84
N ASP A 76 -15.97 9.98 -1.23
CA ASP A 76 -16.98 10.95 -0.81
C ASP A 76 -18.36 10.30 -0.75
N SER A 77 -19.25 10.85 0.07
CA SER A 77 -20.59 10.33 0.28
C SER A 77 -21.56 11.44 0.65
N GLY A 78 -22.73 11.43 0.03
CA GLY A 78 -23.87 12.26 0.40
C GLY A 78 -25.16 11.43 0.48
N CYS A 79 -26.13 11.94 1.22
CA CYS A 79 -27.49 11.40 1.22
C CYS A 79 -28.52 12.52 1.22
N THR A 80 -29.65 12.27 0.57
CA THR A 80 -30.84 13.13 0.59
C THR A 80 -32.06 12.29 0.89
N TYR A 81 -33.04 12.86 1.58
CA TYR A 81 -34.32 12.20 1.85
C TYR A 81 -35.39 12.80 0.95
N ILE A 82 -36.13 11.94 0.25
CA ILE A 82 -37.22 12.36 -0.64
C ILE A 82 -38.53 11.76 -0.15
N GLY A 83 -39.52 12.61 0.10
CA GLY A 83 -40.86 12.24 0.54
C GLY A 83 -41.15 12.66 1.98
N ALA A 84 -42.23 12.11 2.53
CA ALA A 84 -42.61 12.28 3.93
C ALA A 84 -42.76 10.90 4.59
N GLU A 85 -42.59 10.86 5.91
CA GLU A 85 -42.76 9.63 6.67
C GLU A 85 -44.19 9.07 6.53
N PRO A 86 -44.37 7.74 6.51
CA PRO A 86 -43.34 6.69 6.61
C PRO A 86 -42.76 6.25 5.25
N TRP A 87 -43.16 6.88 4.15
CA TRP A 87 -42.91 6.39 2.78
C TRP A 87 -41.68 6.98 2.10
N GLY A 88 -41.04 7.99 2.70
CA GLY A 88 -39.89 8.63 2.10
C GLY A 88 -38.68 7.70 2.01
N ILE A 89 -37.81 7.99 1.05
CA ILE A 89 -36.70 7.13 0.65
C ILE A 89 -35.40 7.91 0.79
N ASN A 90 -34.37 7.26 1.35
CA ASN A 90 -33.03 7.83 1.39
C ASN A 90 -32.32 7.55 0.06
N HIS A 91 -31.89 8.61 -0.63
CA HIS A 91 -31.09 8.56 -1.83
C HIS A 91 -29.64 8.82 -1.47
N HIS A 92 -28.79 7.81 -1.63
CA HIS A 92 -27.36 7.89 -1.37
C HIS A 92 -26.59 8.12 -2.67
N THR A 93 -25.57 8.97 -2.61
CA THR A 93 -24.58 9.17 -3.69
C THR A 93 -23.19 8.92 -3.12
N TRP A 94 -22.42 8.01 -3.70
CA TRP A 94 -21.05 7.71 -3.29
C TRP A 94 -20.08 7.93 -4.44
N SER A 95 -18.97 8.62 -4.17
CA SER A 95 -17.79 8.64 -5.04
C SER A 95 -16.85 7.53 -4.60
N LEU A 96 -16.63 6.57 -5.48
CA LEU A 96 -15.80 5.39 -5.28
C LEU A 96 -14.52 5.50 -6.10
N GLU A 97 -13.40 5.09 -5.50
CA GLU A 97 -12.15 4.86 -6.23
C GLU A 97 -11.76 3.39 -6.15
N GLN A 98 -11.31 2.84 -7.27
CA GLN A 98 -10.87 1.45 -7.34
C GLN A 98 -9.68 1.25 -6.40
N VAL A 99 -9.77 0.24 -5.53
CA VAL A 99 -8.66 -0.15 -4.66
C VAL A 99 -7.64 -0.87 -5.51
N GLU A 100 -6.43 -0.32 -5.48
CA GLU A 100 -5.27 -0.89 -6.13
C GLU A 100 -4.81 -2.14 -5.38
N ARG A 101 -4.66 -3.26 -6.10
CA ARG A 101 -4.02 -4.47 -5.58
C ARG A 101 -2.57 -4.45 -6.01
N ILE A 102 -1.68 -4.35 -5.03
CA ILE A 102 -0.25 -4.32 -5.25
C ILE A 102 0.26 -5.75 -5.15
N HIS A 103 0.84 -6.27 -6.23
CA HIS A 103 1.50 -7.57 -6.23
C HIS A 103 2.87 -7.43 -6.89
N CYS A 104 3.90 -7.30 -6.06
CA CYS A 104 5.28 -7.23 -6.53
C CYS A 104 5.78 -8.65 -6.81
N THR A 105 5.94 -8.99 -8.09
CA THR A 105 6.46 -10.30 -8.50
C THR A 105 7.97 -10.36 -8.42
N LEU A 106 8.63 -9.23 -8.66
CA LEU A 106 10.09 -9.11 -8.60
C LEU A 106 10.49 -7.69 -8.22
N LEU A 107 11.33 -7.57 -7.20
CA LEU A 107 11.93 -6.33 -6.77
C LEU A 107 13.39 -6.30 -7.24
N ARG A 108 13.72 -5.39 -8.16
CA ARG A 108 15.10 -5.19 -8.63
C ARG A 108 15.71 -4.00 -7.90
N ILE A 109 16.82 -4.20 -7.20
CA ILE A 109 17.55 -3.17 -6.46
C ILE A 109 18.98 -3.12 -7.01
N GLY A 110 19.27 -2.17 -7.90
CA GLY A 110 20.54 -2.16 -8.62
C GLY A 110 20.69 -3.41 -9.50
N SER A 111 21.69 -4.25 -9.23
CA SER A 111 21.89 -5.54 -9.90
C SER A 111 21.24 -6.72 -9.19
N LEU A 112 20.65 -6.51 -8.01
CA LEU A 112 20.04 -7.56 -7.20
C LEU A 112 18.59 -7.78 -7.64
N GLU A 113 18.22 -9.04 -7.87
CA GLU A 113 16.85 -9.46 -8.16
C GLU A 113 16.29 -10.23 -6.96
N LEU A 114 15.19 -9.73 -6.38
CA LEU A 114 14.54 -10.30 -5.22
C LEU A 114 13.11 -10.70 -5.56
N THR A 115 12.67 -11.88 -5.12
CA THR A 115 11.29 -12.35 -5.29
C THR A 115 10.57 -12.27 -3.93
N PRO A 116 9.76 -11.23 -3.67
CA PRO A 116 9.08 -11.09 -2.41
C PRO A 116 7.98 -12.14 -2.25
N TYR A 117 7.88 -12.76 -1.08
CA TYR A 117 6.70 -13.53 -0.70
C TYR A 117 5.70 -12.70 0.11
N ASP A 118 6.16 -11.57 0.66
CA ASP A 118 5.32 -10.54 1.26
C ASP A 118 5.86 -9.15 0.89
N TYR A 119 4.96 -8.21 0.59
CA TYR A 119 5.31 -6.91 0.03
C TYR A 119 4.31 -5.84 0.46
N ALA A 120 4.82 -4.76 1.02
CA ALA A 120 4.04 -3.60 1.40
C ALA A 120 4.71 -2.31 0.90
N GLU A 121 3.90 -1.29 0.65
CA GLU A 121 4.41 0.07 0.52
C GLU A 121 3.48 1.05 1.21
N GLN A 122 4.08 2.09 1.75
CA GLN A 122 3.40 3.20 2.40
C GLN A 122 3.80 4.49 1.71
N SER A 123 2.81 5.25 1.27
CA SER A 123 3.01 6.62 0.79
C SER A 123 2.82 7.59 1.95
N SER A 124 3.71 8.57 2.08
CA SER A 124 3.55 9.69 3.01
C SER A 124 2.85 10.85 2.31
N ASP A 125 2.28 11.78 3.08
CA ASP A 125 1.55 12.96 2.56
C ASP A 125 2.38 13.85 1.63
N ASP A 126 3.70 13.78 1.75
CA ASP A 126 4.66 14.53 0.93
C ASP A 126 5.03 13.83 -0.39
N GLY A 127 4.37 12.71 -0.70
CA GLY A 127 4.59 11.90 -1.90
C GLY A 127 5.76 10.92 -1.81
N SER A 128 6.45 10.82 -0.67
CA SER A 128 7.51 9.81 -0.50
C SER A 128 6.92 8.42 -0.40
N LEU A 129 7.62 7.44 -0.95
CA LEU A 129 7.30 6.03 -0.83
C LEU A 129 8.33 5.32 0.05
N VAL A 130 7.84 4.57 1.02
CA VAL A 130 8.59 3.53 1.71
C VAL A 130 8.05 2.19 1.25
N LEU A 131 8.92 1.28 0.85
CA LEU A 131 8.56 -0.11 0.57
C LEU A 131 9.26 -1.04 1.55
N VAL A 132 8.59 -2.13 1.87
CA VAL A 132 9.14 -3.20 2.69
C VAL A 132 8.80 -4.53 2.01
N ALA A 133 9.81 -5.38 1.84
CA ALA A 133 9.65 -6.66 1.18
C ALA A 133 10.32 -7.77 1.97
N ARG A 134 9.62 -8.90 2.16
CA ARG A 134 10.19 -10.13 2.70
C ARG A 134 10.53 -11.09 1.58
N CYS A 135 11.76 -11.57 1.58
CA CYS A 135 12.33 -12.42 0.54
C CYS A 135 13.09 -13.60 1.15
N ILE A 136 13.19 -14.70 0.41
CA ILE A 136 14.11 -15.80 0.72
C ILE A 136 15.35 -15.64 -0.17
N LEU A 137 16.54 -15.55 0.44
CA LEU A 137 17.81 -15.29 -0.25
C LEU A 137 18.80 -16.45 -0.10
N SER A 138 19.73 -16.54 -1.05
CA SER A 138 20.98 -17.27 -0.87
C SER A 138 21.96 -16.46 -0.01
N THR A 139 22.98 -17.10 0.53
CA THR A 139 24.06 -16.41 1.27
C THR A 139 24.76 -15.36 0.39
N GLU A 140 25.00 -15.66 -0.89
CA GLU A 140 25.60 -14.73 -1.84
C GLU A 140 24.73 -13.48 -2.06
N ALA A 141 23.40 -13.66 -2.16
CA ALA A 141 22.47 -12.55 -2.29
C ALA A 141 22.38 -11.71 -1.01
N LEU A 142 22.49 -12.33 0.17
CA LEU A 142 22.56 -11.60 1.45
C LEU A 142 23.83 -10.72 1.51
N GLU A 143 24.98 -11.23 1.09
CA GLU A 143 26.22 -10.43 1.02
C GLU A 143 26.08 -9.29 0.00
N ALA A 144 25.39 -9.51 -1.11
CA ALA A 144 25.07 -8.45 -2.06
C ALA A 144 24.18 -7.37 -1.42
N VAL A 145 23.14 -7.73 -0.65
CA VAL A 145 22.32 -6.77 0.12
C VAL A 145 23.17 -5.98 1.10
N ARG A 146 24.10 -6.66 1.80
CA ARG A 146 25.03 -6.01 2.73
C ARG A 146 25.94 -4.99 2.05
N GLY A 147 26.32 -5.24 0.80
CA GLY A 147 27.16 -4.36 -0.01
C GLY A 147 26.44 -3.18 -0.66
N LEU A 148 25.10 -3.09 -0.56
CA LEU A 148 24.36 -1.97 -1.10
C LEU A 148 24.59 -0.70 -0.26
N ASP A 149 25.19 0.32 -0.86
CA ASP A 149 25.35 1.66 -0.28
C ASP A 149 24.96 2.77 -1.26
N GLY A 150 24.27 3.79 -0.75
CA GLY A 150 23.79 4.93 -1.54
C GLY A 150 22.42 4.69 -2.21
N ALA A 151 22.15 5.50 -3.23
CA ALA A 151 20.85 5.54 -3.91
C ALA A 151 20.86 4.73 -5.21
N PHE A 152 19.85 3.88 -5.39
CA PHE A 152 19.72 2.95 -6.49
C PHE A 152 18.38 3.13 -7.22
N GLY A 153 18.34 2.71 -8.47
CA GLY A 153 17.07 2.50 -9.16
C GLY A 153 16.41 1.22 -8.67
N VAL A 154 15.23 1.34 -8.08
CA VAL A 154 14.40 0.23 -7.65
C VAL A 154 13.25 0.05 -8.63
N VAL A 155 13.16 -1.13 -9.24
CA VAL A 155 12.06 -1.51 -10.14
C VAL A 155 11.18 -2.53 -9.43
N ARG A 156 9.88 -2.30 -9.42
CA ARG A 156 8.88 -3.10 -8.70
C ARG A 156 8.02 -3.84 -9.71
N VAL A 157 8.56 -4.88 -10.34
CA VAL A 157 7.87 -5.62 -11.41
C VAL A 157 6.55 -6.18 -10.87
N GLY A 158 5.47 -5.99 -11.62
CA GLY A 158 4.10 -6.31 -11.19
C GLY A 158 3.37 -5.16 -10.48
N VAL A 159 4.10 -4.11 -10.08
CA VAL A 159 3.58 -2.87 -9.47
C VAL A 159 3.83 -1.68 -10.40
N SER A 160 5.09 -1.45 -10.76
CA SER A 160 5.52 -0.43 -11.71
C SER A 160 6.90 -0.75 -12.28
N ASP A 161 7.00 -0.76 -13.61
CA ASP A 161 8.25 -0.98 -14.33
C ASP A 161 9.13 0.28 -14.41
N ALA A 162 8.60 1.43 -14.01
CA ALA A 162 9.36 2.67 -13.95
C ALA A 162 10.34 2.64 -12.74
N PRO A 163 11.66 2.79 -12.96
CA PRO A 163 12.62 2.78 -11.87
C PRO A 163 12.41 3.98 -10.95
N ARG A 164 12.30 3.73 -9.65
CA ARG A 164 12.21 4.75 -8.61
C ARG A 164 13.54 4.86 -7.87
N ARG A 165 14.05 6.07 -7.68
CA ARG A 165 15.35 6.26 -7.02
C ARG A 165 15.18 6.18 -5.51
N MET A 166 15.74 5.15 -4.87
CA MET A 166 15.53 4.85 -3.45
C MET A 166 16.85 4.55 -2.71
N LEU A 167 16.85 4.71 -1.39
CA LEU A 167 17.90 4.25 -0.48
C LEU A 167 17.46 2.94 0.18
N LEU A 168 18.40 2.02 0.39
CA LEU A 168 18.22 0.94 1.35
C LEU A 168 18.42 1.52 2.75
N ASP A 169 17.33 1.90 3.42
CA ASP A 169 17.41 2.48 4.76
C ASP A 169 17.79 1.42 5.79
N ASP A 170 17.18 0.22 5.70
CA ASP A 170 17.54 -0.89 6.58
C ASP A 170 17.22 -2.26 5.99
N TYR A 171 17.81 -3.29 6.59
CA TYR A 171 17.40 -4.66 6.40
C TYR A 171 17.62 -5.47 7.67
N VAL A 172 16.82 -6.52 7.85
CA VAL A 172 17.03 -7.56 8.87
C VAL A 172 17.05 -8.92 8.18
N TRP A 173 17.74 -9.88 8.79
CA TRP A 173 17.87 -11.23 8.23
C TRP A 173 17.79 -12.28 9.33
N GLY A 174 17.38 -13.49 8.98
CA GLY A 174 17.20 -14.56 9.97
C GLY A 174 16.79 -15.88 9.32
N PRO A 175 16.56 -16.93 10.11
CA PRO A 175 15.96 -18.15 9.60
C PRO A 175 14.53 -17.85 9.12
N ALA A 176 14.18 -18.34 7.94
CA ALA A 176 12.80 -18.31 7.45
C ALA A 176 12.00 -19.44 8.11
N SER A 177 10.90 -19.11 8.79
CA SER A 177 10.11 -20.04 9.61
C SER A 177 9.44 -21.13 8.76
N SER A 178 9.23 -20.87 7.47
CA SER A 178 8.53 -21.77 6.54
C SER A 178 9.41 -22.79 5.82
N GLN A 179 10.75 -22.64 5.83
CA GLN A 179 11.65 -23.56 5.13
C GLN A 179 12.94 -23.76 5.92
N ASN A 180 13.10 -24.94 6.50
CA ASN A 180 14.32 -25.36 7.20
C ASN A 180 15.55 -25.07 6.32
N ARG A 181 16.41 -24.14 6.78
CA ARG A 181 17.69 -23.68 6.18
C ARG A 181 17.62 -22.54 5.16
N SER A 182 16.47 -21.92 4.93
CA SER A 182 16.36 -20.74 4.07
C SER A 182 16.67 -19.45 4.87
N ILE A 183 17.43 -18.53 4.27
CA ILE A 183 17.70 -17.21 4.87
C ILE A 183 16.57 -16.27 4.46
N GLY A 184 15.77 -15.84 5.41
CA GLY A 184 14.78 -14.78 5.19
C GLY A 184 15.42 -13.41 5.37
N VAL A 185 15.02 -12.45 4.54
CA VAL A 185 15.45 -11.05 4.62
C VAL A 185 14.24 -10.14 4.46
N VAL A 186 14.13 -9.15 5.35
CA VAL A 186 13.24 -8.01 5.18
C VAL A 186 14.10 -6.84 4.71
N VAL A 187 13.81 -6.31 3.52
CA VAL A 187 14.45 -5.08 3.02
C VAL A 187 13.48 -3.91 3.14
N ARG A 188 13.97 -2.77 3.62
CA ARG A 188 13.23 -1.51 3.69
C ARG A 188 13.92 -0.48 2.80
N CYS A 189 13.22 -0.03 1.76
CA CYS A 189 13.70 1.04 0.90
C CYS A 189 12.82 2.28 1.03
N GLU A 190 13.43 3.45 1.01
CA GLU A 190 12.74 4.73 1.03
C GLU A 190 13.18 5.61 -0.15
N ASP A 191 12.28 6.49 -0.61
CA ASP A 191 12.63 7.42 -1.68
C ASP A 191 13.86 8.25 -1.37
N PHE A 192 14.81 8.25 -2.31
CA PHE A 192 15.94 9.14 -2.23
C PHE A 192 15.51 10.56 -2.58
N ARG A 193 15.36 11.38 -1.55
CA ARG A 193 15.27 12.83 -1.70
C ARG A 193 16.66 13.40 -1.60
N GLN A 194 17.14 14.06 -2.66
CA GLN A 194 18.29 14.94 -2.50
C GLN A 194 17.98 15.92 -1.37
N PRO A 195 18.87 16.12 -0.39
CA PRO A 195 18.68 17.18 0.57
C PRO A 195 18.49 18.46 -0.22
N ARG A 196 17.29 19.05 -0.15
CA ARG A 196 17.10 20.42 -0.61
C ARG A 196 17.90 21.26 0.36
N VAL A 197 19.15 21.55 0.01
CA VAL A 197 19.93 22.58 0.68
C VAL A 197 19.30 23.91 0.25
N THR A 198 18.21 24.28 0.91
CA THR A 198 17.92 25.70 1.08
C THR A 198 19.03 26.23 1.97
N LEU A 199 19.86 27.12 1.42
CA LEU A 199 20.85 27.90 2.16
C LEU A 199 20.10 28.83 3.12
N THR A 200 19.57 28.27 4.20
CA THR A 200 19.17 28.98 5.40
C THR A 200 19.87 28.26 6.53
N ALA A 201 20.88 28.92 7.09
CA ALA A 201 21.57 28.49 8.29
C ALA A 201 20.54 28.13 9.36
N SER A 202 20.41 26.85 9.67
CA SER A 202 19.60 26.41 10.80
C SER A 202 20.14 25.07 11.27
N ASP A 203 20.44 25.06 12.57
CA ASP A 203 20.93 23.94 13.35
C ASP A 203 20.12 22.67 13.10
N VAL A 204 20.74 21.65 12.51
CA VAL A 204 20.22 20.29 12.53
C VAL A 204 21.21 19.44 13.34
N PRO A 205 20.74 18.71 14.38
CA PRO A 205 21.60 17.86 15.18
C PRO A 205 22.17 16.72 14.34
N VAL A 206 23.49 16.64 14.25
CA VAL A 206 24.28 15.65 13.48
C VAL A 206 24.21 14.23 14.12
N GLU A 207 23.48 14.06 15.22
CA GLU A 207 23.55 12.86 16.06
C GLU A 207 22.98 11.57 15.43
N ARG A 208 21.91 11.65 14.62
CA ARG A 208 21.32 10.43 14.02
C ARG A 208 22.16 9.81 12.89
N VAL A 209 22.98 10.60 12.21
CA VAL A 209 23.92 10.10 11.17
C VAL A 209 25.22 9.57 11.80
N MET A 210 25.61 10.08 12.98
CA MET A 210 26.82 9.68 13.68
C MET A 210 26.70 8.33 14.41
N LEU A 211 25.53 7.99 14.97
CA LEU A 211 25.34 6.73 15.71
C LEU A 211 25.40 5.47 14.82
N ARG A 212 25.03 5.56 13.53
CA ARG A 212 25.20 4.46 12.55
C ARG A 212 26.66 4.22 12.10
N ARG A 213 27.62 5.06 12.52
CA ARG A 213 29.04 5.00 12.14
C ARG A 213 29.99 4.53 13.25
N LEU A 214 29.49 4.23 14.45
CA LEU A 214 30.34 3.80 15.58
C LEU A 214 30.65 2.30 15.58
N LEU A 215 29.89 1.51 14.82
CA LEU A 215 30.11 0.07 14.65
C LEU A 215 30.72 -0.19 13.28
N ASP A 216 31.64 -1.15 13.22
CA ASP A 216 32.19 -1.62 11.95
C ASP A 216 31.08 -2.27 11.08
N PRO A 217 31.28 -2.44 9.76
CA PRO A 217 30.29 -3.07 8.88
C PRO A 217 29.88 -4.49 9.27
N GLU A 218 30.72 -5.24 9.99
CA GLU A 218 30.42 -6.61 10.45
C GLU A 218 29.50 -6.61 11.66
N GLN A 219 29.80 -5.78 12.66
CA GLN A 219 28.99 -5.58 13.85
C GLN A 219 27.59 -5.09 13.50
N ARG A 220 27.47 -4.18 12.52
CA ARG A 220 26.15 -3.72 12.02
C ARG A 220 25.37 -4.83 11.33
N HIS A 221 26.03 -5.70 10.58
CA HIS A 221 25.38 -6.82 9.92
C HIS A 221 24.92 -7.89 10.93
N ALA A 222 25.76 -8.21 11.92
CA ALA A 222 25.41 -9.13 13.00
C ALA A 222 24.23 -8.61 13.84
N ALA A 223 24.18 -7.31 14.13
CA ALA A 223 23.08 -6.68 14.87
C ALA A 223 21.74 -6.70 14.12
N ARG A 224 21.73 -6.99 12.81
CA ARG A 224 20.53 -7.11 11.97
C ARG A 224 19.98 -8.54 11.92
N GLN A 225 20.64 -9.49 12.57
CA GLN A 225 20.16 -10.86 12.65
C GLN A 225 18.99 -10.93 13.66
N VAL A 226 17.88 -11.55 13.25
CA VAL A 226 16.69 -11.79 14.08
C VAL A 226 16.37 -13.28 14.14
N ASP A 227 15.70 -13.71 15.21
CA ASP A 227 15.35 -15.12 15.43
C ASP A 227 14.14 -15.58 14.60
N ASP A 228 13.23 -14.66 14.26
CA ASP A 228 12.06 -14.92 13.44
C ASP A 228 11.79 -13.73 12.51
N ILE A 229 12.05 -13.95 11.22
CA ILE A 229 11.87 -12.93 10.19
C ILE A 229 10.39 -12.67 9.88
N ASP A 230 9.52 -13.66 10.08
CA ASP A 230 8.10 -13.59 9.73
C ASP A 230 7.32 -12.80 10.81
N ALA A 231 7.86 -12.71 12.02
CA ALA A 231 7.36 -11.84 13.09
C ALA A 231 7.73 -10.35 12.89
N TRP A 232 8.65 -10.03 11.97
CA TRP A 232 9.08 -8.65 11.77
C TRP A 232 8.03 -7.84 10.99
N PRO A 233 7.62 -6.64 11.47
CA PRO A 233 6.56 -5.87 10.82
C PRO A 233 6.95 -5.36 9.43
N LEU A 234 5.95 -5.29 8.54
CA LEU A 234 6.01 -4.64 7.23
C LEU A 234 5.44 -3.23 7.28
#